data_AF-A0A352RT41-F1
#
_entry.id   AF-A0A352RT41-F1
#
_cell.length_a   1.000
_cell.length_b   1.000
_cell.length_c   1.000
_cell.angle_alpha   90.00
_cell.angle_beta   90.00
_cell.angle_gamma   90.00
#
_symmetry.space_group_name_H-M   'P 1'
#
loop_
_entity.id
_entity.type
_entity.pdbx_description
1 polymer ?
#
loop_
_entity_poly.entity_id
_entity_poly.type
_entity_poly.pdbx_seq_one_letter_code
_entity_poly.pdbx_strand_id
1 'polypeptide(L)' 'SGGEQQRVNIARGLIGGHPILLLDEPTASLDADNRAVVIELIREALAEGR' A
#
# COMPACT_ATOMS: atom_id res chain seq x y z
N SER A 1 7.67 13.92 -0.39
CA SER A 1 8.73 12.94 -0.68
C SER A 1 8.16 11.74 -1.45
N GLY A 2 9.00 10.88 -2.02
CA GLY A 2 8.52 9.66 -2.70
C GLY A 2 7.62 8.77 -1.81
N GLY A 3 7.92 8.69 -0.51
CA GLY A 3 7.11 7.94 0.46
C GLY A 3 5.68 8.44 0.65
N GLU A 4 5.46 9.76 0.57
CA GLU A 4 4.10 10.34 0.64
C GLU A 4 3.27 10.00 -0.60
N GLN A 5 3.87 10.09 -1.79
CA GLN A 5 3.20 9.72 -3.05
C GLN A 5 2.84 8.23 -3.07
N GLN A 6 3.70 7.38 -2.52
CA GLN A 6 3.47 5.94 -2.45
C GLN A 6 2.31 5.58 -1.52
N ARG A 7 2.25 6.20 -0.33
CA ARG A 7 1.12 6.05 0.59
C ARG A 7 -0.21 6.44 -0.06
N VAL A 8 -0.24 7.57 -0.78
CA VAL A 8 -1.45 8.03 -1.50
C VAL A 8 -1.84 7.03 -2.59
N ASN A 9 -0.90 6.50 -3.36
CA ASN A 9 -1.19 5.52 -4.41
C ASN A 9 -1.78 4.23 -3.84
N ILE A 10 -1.25 3.71 -2.72
CA ILE A 10 -1.79 2.53 -2.03
C ILE A 10 -3.18 2.82 -1.50
N ALA A 11 -3.37 3.92 -0.77
CA ALA A 11 -4.68 4.31 -0.24
C ALA A 11 -5.74 4.43 -1.35
N ARG A 12 -5.39 4.98 -2.52
CA ARG A 12 -6.30 5.03 -3.68
C ARG A 12 -6.70 3.65 -4.19
N GLY A 13 -5.78 2.67 -4.19
CA GLY A 13 -6.08 1.29 -4.58
C GLY A 13 -7.05 0.61 -3.62
N LEU A 14 -7.00 0.96 -2.32
CA LEU A 14 -7.81 0.34 -1.27
C LEU A 14 -9.23 0.90 -1.14
N ILE A 15 -9.49 2.12 -1.62
CA ILE A 15 -10.80 2.80 -1.50
C ILE A 15 -11.91 2.11 -2.32
N GLY A 16 -11.56 1.38 -3.38
CA GLY A 16 -12.54 0.84 -4.33
C GLY A 16 -13.29 -0.43 -3.90
N GLY A 17 -12.93 -1.07 -2.77
CA GLY A 17 -13.53 -2.34 -2.37
C GLY A 17 -13.34 -3.45 -3.40
N HIS A 18 -12.26 -3.39 -4.18
CA HIS A 18 -11.93 -4.43 -5.15
C HIS A 18 -11.65 -5.74 -4.41
N PRO A 19 -12.09 -6.90 -4.92
CA PRO A 19 -11.83 -8.19 -4.29
C PRO A 19 -10.40 -8.70 -4.49
N ILE A 20 -9.59 -7.97 -5.28
CA ILE A 20 -8.23 -8.34 -5.66
C ILE A 20 -7.38 -7.07 -5.68
N LEU A 21 -6.29 -7.10 -4.92
CA LEU A 21 -5.26 -6.08 -4.90
C LEU A 21 -4.02 -6.54 -5.69
N LEU A 22 -3.73 -5.90 -6.82
CA LEU A 22 -2.50 -6.11 -7.59
C LEU A 22 -1.50 -5.01 -7.29
N LEU A 23 -0.28 -5.40 -6.92
CA LEU A 23 0.78 -4.51 -6.51
C LEU A 23 2.05 -4.83 -7.32
N ASP A 24 2.49 -3.90 -8.16
CA ASP A 24 3.78 -4.01 -8.83
C ASP A 24 4.82 -3.17 -8.07
N GLU A 25 5.86 -3.84 -7.58
CA GLU A 25 6.92 -3.29 -6.74
C GLU A 25 6.46 -2.24 -5.68
N PRO A 26 5.49 -2.55 -4.80
CA PRO A 26 4.81 -1.55 -3.95
C PRO A 26 5.69 -0.90 -2.89
N THR A 27 6.97 -1.28 -2.80
CA THR A 27 7.96 -0.75 -1.84
C THR A 27 9.24 -0.27 -2.52
N ALA A 28 9.26 -0.21 -3.87
CA ALA A 28 10.39 0.34 -4.60
C ALA A 28 10.69 1.77 -4.15
N SER A 29 11.98 2.10 -4.04
CA SER A 29 12.47 3.43 -3.69
C SER A 29 12.04 3.97 -2.30
N LEU A 30 11.49 3.12 -1.42
CA LEU A 30 11.22 3.47 -0.02
C LEU A 30 12.38 3.13 0.89
N ASP A 31 12.66 4.04 1.82
CA ASP A 31 13.44 3.75 3.03
C ASP A 31 12.71 2.74 3.95
N ALA A 32 13.43 2.26 4.97
CA ALA A 32 12.95 1.19 5.84
C ALA A 32 11.66 1.55 6.61
N ASP A 33 11.58 2.79 7.12
CA ASP A 33 10.42 3.25 7.89
C ASP A 33 9.18 3.36 7.01
N ASN A 34 9.33 3.96 5.82
CA ASN A 34 8.23 4.09 4.88
C ASN A 34 7.79 2.72 4.31
N ARG A 35 8.73 1.80 4.11
CA ARG A 35 8.43 0.42 3.70
C ARG A 35 7.58 -0.30 4.74
N ALA A 36 7.90 -0.16 6.03
CA ALA A 36 7.13 -0.78 7.10
C ALA A 36 5.67 -0.30 7.12
N VAL A 37 5.46 1.01 6.98
CA VAL A 37 4.10 1.60 6.91
C VAL A 37 3.31 1.04 5.73
N VAL A 38 3.93 0.93 4.55
CA VAL A 38 3.28 0.36 3.36
C VAL A 38 2.89 -1.10 3.55
N ILE A 39 3.76 -1.90 4.16
CA ILE A 39 3.48 -3.32 4.45
C ILE A 39 2.30 -3.45 5.40
N GLU A 40 2.20 -2.62 6.44
CA GLU A 40 1.07 -2.65 7.37
C GLU A 40 -0.25 -2.28 6.67
N LEU A 41 -0.26 -1.25 5.83
CA LEU A 41 -1.47 -0.88 5.05
C LEU A 41 -1.95 -2.02 4.14
N ILE A 42 -1.02 -2.75 3.53
CA ILE A 42 -1.36 -3.92 2.69
C ILE A 42 -1.94 -5.04 3.56
N ARG A 43 -1.39 -5.28 4.76
CA ARG A 43 -1.90 -6.30 5.69
C ARG A 43 -3.29 -5.97 6.20
N GLU A 44 -3.55 -4.72 6.54
CA GLU A 44 -4.87 -4.24 6.97
C GLU A 44 -5.91 -4.47 5.86
N ALA A 45 -5.58 -4.13 4.62
CA ALA A 45 -6.44 -4.37 3.47
C ALA A 45 -6.81 -5.86 3.28
N LEU A 46 -5.81 -6.74 3.34
CA LEU A 46 -6.01 -8.19 3.22
C LEU A 46 -6.87 -8.75 4.36
N ALA A 47 -6.66 -8.27 5.60
CA ALA A 47 -7.44 -8.68 6.76
C ALA A 47 -8.92 -8.27 6.66
N GLU A 48 -9.19 -7.16 5.98
CA GLU A 48 -10.55 -6.68 5.70
C GLU A 48 -11.22 -7.39 4.52
N GLY A 49 -10.52 -8.33 3.86
CA GLY A 49 -11.04 -9.09 2.72
C GLY A 49 -11.14 -8.27 1.44
N ARG A 50 -10.26 -7.28 1.27
CA ARG A 50 -10.10 -6.45 0.05
C ARG A 50 -8.83 -6.84 -0.68
#